data_AF-A0A6I5PDR6-F1
#
_entry.id   AF-A0A6I5PDR6-F1
#
_cell.length_a   1.000
_cell.length_b   1.000
_cell.length_c   1.000
_cell.angle_alpha   90.00
_cell.angle_beta   90.00
_cell.angle_gamma   90.00
#
_symmetry.space_group_name_H-M   'P 1'
#
loop_
_entity.id
_entity.type
_entity.pdbx_description
1 polymer ?
#
loop_
_entity_poly.entity_id
_entity_poly.type
_entity_poly.pdbx_seq_one_letter_code
_entity_poly.pdbx_strand_id
1 'polypeptide(L)'
;MNEAASPPDPAAPNGPTTAGLCHGRSDSHSRIDLCSLISIQVNDLPMTNNVYGFLYSKTGLRDAAKVLRDYLGLSEKQAYIYKSQFDGNETLKIRMEAYEFETQSLKEGDKWLFNGAVAGDIDSIKALLKEICDPLNAKGYKANFEIYDENFEFISEYP
;
A
#
# COMPACT_ATOMS: atom_id res chain seq x y z
N MET A 1 -33.06 -31.94 47.72
CA MET A 1 -33.74 -31.29 46.59
C MET A 1 -34.09 -29.89 47.06
N ASN A 2 -33.27 -28.91 46.71
CA ASN A 2 -33.48 -27.51 47.10
C ASN A 2 -33.70 -26.71 45.81
N GLU A 3 -34.91 -26.19 45.68
CA GLU A 3 -35.39 -25.34 44.60
C GLU A 3 -34.86 -23.92 44.86
N ALA A 4 -33.86 -23.48 44.10
CA ALA A 4 -33.33 -22.13 44.19
C ALA A 4 -34.04 -21.24 43.16
N ALA A 5 -34.78 -20.26 43.66
CA ALA A 5 -35.54 -19.29 42.88
C ALA A 5 -34.62 -18.37 42.07
N SER A 6 -35.01 -18.11 40.82
CA SER A 6 -34.35 -17.17 39.91
C SER A 6 -34.48 -15.72 40.39
N PRO A 7 -33.44 -14.88 40.25
CA PRO A 7 -33.53 -13.45 40.52
C PRO A 7 -34.36 -12.72 39.44
N PRO A 8 -35.07 -11.63 39.80
CA PRO A 8 -35.82 -10.81 38.84
C PRO A 8 -34.91 -9.88 38.03
N ASP A 9 -35.28 -9.67 36.76
CA ASP A 9 -34.66 -8.72 35.84
C ASP A 9 -34.85 -7.26 36.31
N PRO A 10 -33.78 -6.45 36.40
CA PRO A 10 -33.92 -5.01 36.57
C PRO A 10 -34.25 -4.31 35.25
N ALA A 11 -35.28 -3.47 35.34
CA ALA A 11 -35.95 -2.74 34.27
C ALA A 11 -35.03 -1.81 33.45
N ALA A 12 -35.35 -1.70 32.16
CA ALA A 12 -34.79 -0.74 31.23
C ALA A 12 -35.19 0.71 31.58
N PRO A 13 -34.25 1.67 31.62
CA PRO A 13 -34.59 3.08 31.67
C PRO A 13 -34.93 3.62 30.27
N ASN A 14 -36.20 4.00 30.09
CA ASN A 14 -36.64 4.89 29.01
C ASN A 14 -36.26 6.33 29.37
N GLY A 15 -35.42 6.96 28.56
CA GLY A 15 -35.15 8.40 28.63
C GLY A 15 -34.96 8.98 27.23
N PRO A 16 -35.86 9.85 26.75
CA PRO A 16 -35.63 10.65 25.56
C PRO A 16 -35.24 12.06 25.98
N THR A 17 -33.98 12.48 25.83
CA THR A 17 -33.65 13.91 25.96
C THR A 17 -32.38 14.28 25.20
N THR A 18 -32.52 15.37 24.45
CA THR A 18 -31.48 16.25 23.87
C THR A 18 -30.92 15.88 22.49
N ALA A 19 -31.63 16.36 21.47
CA ALA A 19 -31.03 16.76 20.20
C ALA A 19 -30.00 17.87 20.48
N GLY A 20 -28.74 17.47 20.65
CA GLY A 20 -27.58 18.37 20.68
C GLY A 20 -27.15 18.67 19.26
N LEU A 21 -27.39 19.91 18.84
CA LEU A 21 -26.96 20.51 17.58
C LEU A 21 -25.41 20.61 17.56
N CYS A 22 -24.73 19.52 17.18
CA CYS A 22 -23.29 19.58 16.92
C CYS A 22 -23.08 20.28 15.58
N HIS A 23 -22.60 21.51 15.69
CA HIS A 23 -22.18 22.34 14.58
C HIS A 23 -21.21 21.57 13.69
N GLY A 24 -21.49 21.60 12.39
CA GLY A 24 -20.62 21.07 11.36
C GLY A 24 -19.22 21.66 11.49
N ARG A 25 -18.28 20.82 11.91
CA ARG A 25 -16.91 20.94 11.41
C ARG A 25 -16.88 20.14 10.12
N SER A 26 -17.10 20.85 9.02
CA SER A 26 -16.57 20.45 7.73
C SER A 26 -15.05 20.44 7.87
N ASP A 27 -14.52 19.35 8.41
CA ASP A 27 -13.16 18.93 8.13
C ASP A 27 -13.16 18.62 6.63
N SER A 28 -12.92 19.68 5.89
CA SER A 28 -12.39 19.65 4.55
C SER A 28 -11.07 18.90 4.66
N HIS A 29 -11.17 17.57 4.67
CA HIS A 29 -10.14 16.74 4.10
C HIS A 29 -9.97 17.30 2.70
N SER A 30 -8.97 18.18 2.58
CA SER A 30 -8.29 18.47 1.35
C SER A 30 -7.91 17.11 0.80
N ARG A 31 -8.82 16.52 0.03
CA ARG A 31 -8.47 15.64 -1.07
C ARG A 31 -7.59 16.54 -1.90
N ILE A 32 -6.29 16.47 -1.62
CA ILE A 32 -5.27 16.92 -2.54
C ILE A 32 -5.70 16.23 -3.83
N ASP A 33 -6.13 17.05 -4.77
CA ASP A 33 -6.48 16.61 -6.11
C ASP A 33 -5.14 16.18 -6.73
N LEU A 34 -4.71 14.96 -6.38
CA LEU A 34 -3.48 14.30 -6.82
C LEU A 34 -3.49 14.08 -8.34
N CYS A 35 -4.60 14.40 -9.02
CA CYS A 35 -4.67 14.55 -10.47
C CYS A 35 -3.82 15.72 -11.00
N SER A 36 -3.30 16.62 -10.15
CA SER A 36 -2.41 17.68 -10.59
C SER A 36 -0.94 17.23 -10.63
N LEU A 37 -0.49 16.91 -11.85
CA LEU A 37 0.86 17.16 -12.37
C LEU A 37 1.97 16.15 -12.05
N ILE A 38 1.76 14.89 -12.39
CA ILE A 38 2.82 14.18 -13.11
C ILE A 38 2.25 13.86 -14.49
N SER A 39 2.44 14.79 -15.44
CA SER A 39 2.25 14.48 -16.85
C SER A 39 3.41 13.58 -17.27
N ILE A 40 3.39 12.32 -16.80
CA ILE A 40 4.32 11.30 -17.26
C ILE A 40 4.10 11.25 -18.76
N GLN A 41 5.06 11.74 -19.53
CA GLN A 41 5.06 11.49 -20.97
C GLN A 41 4.96 9.97 -21.09
N VAL A 42 3.94 9.49 -21.81
CA VAL A 42 3.66 8.07 -22.00
C VAL A 42 4.81 7.50 -22.82
N ASN A 43 5.92 7.27 -22.14
CA ASN A 43 7.04 6.51 -22.62
C ASN A 43 6.68 5.06 -22.34
N ASP A 44 6.91 4.21 -23.34
CA ASP A 44 6.77 2.77 -23.16
C ASP A 44 7.58 2.34 -21.93
N LEU A 45 7.03 1.40 -21.15
CA LEU A 45 7.75 0.78 -20.05
C LEU A 45 9.10 0.26 -20.53
N PRO A 46 10.19 0.46 -19.76
CA PRO A 46 11.47 -0.10 -20.12
C PRO A 46 11.36 -1.64 -20.20
N MET A 47 12.07 -2.24 -21.15
CA MET A 47 12.08 -3.70 -21.32
C MET A 47 12.75 -4.43 -20.15
N THR A 48 13.53 -3.72 -19.35
CA THR A 48 14.27 -4.21 -18.18
C THR A 48 13.83 -3.47 -16.92
N ASN A 49 14.02 -4.13 -15.78
CA ASN A 49 13.82 -3.47 -14.49
C ASN A 49 14.89 -2.39 -14.31
N ASN A 50 14.46 -1.17 -14.05
CA ASN A 50 15.31 -0.03 -13.72
C ASN A 50 15.15 0.41 -12.26
N VAL A 51 14.28 -0.26 -11.50
CA VAL A 51 14.05 0.02 -10.09
C VAL A 51 14.07 -1.28 -9.31
N TYR A 52 14.85 -1.31 -8.25
CA TYR A 52 14.93 -2.43 -7.32
C TYR A 52 14.69 -1.92 -5.91
N GLY A 53 14.21 -2.74 -4.99
CA GLY A 53 14.00 -2.30 -3.63
C GLY A 53 13.82 -3.45 -2.67
N PHE A 54 13.69 -3.15 -1.38
CA PHE A 54 13.32 -4.13 -0.39
C PHE A 54 12.10 -3.68 0.37
N LEU A 55 11.30 -4.66 0.78
CA LEU A 55 10.22 -4.48 1.73
C LEU A 55 10.43 -5.44 2.88
N TYR A 56 10.35 -4.92 4.10
CA TYR A 56 10.26 -5.73 5.30
C TYR A 56 8.84 -5.71 5.86
N SER A 57 8.28 -6.89 6.08
CA SER A 57 6.94 -7.09 6.62
C SER A 57 6.87 -8.34 7.50
N LYS A 58 6.37 -8.19 8.73
CA LYS A 58 6.14 -9.34 9.63
C LYS A 58 4.78 -9.99 9.42
N THR A 59 3.87 -9.31 8.73
CA THR A 59 2.48 -9.76 8.52
C THR A 59 2.28 -10.31 7.09
N GLY A 60 3.33 -10.32 6.28
CA GLY A 60 3.29 -10.72 4.88
C GLY A 60 2.88 -9.59 3.94
N LEU A 61 2.56 -9.93 2.69
CA LEU A 61 2.35 -8.95 1.62
C LEU A 61 0.90 -8.45 1.50
N ARG A 62 -0.07 -9.18 2.06
CA ARG A 62 -1.51 -8.86 1.90
C ARG A 62 -1.87 -7.50 2.48
N ASP A 63 -1.35 -7.19 3.66
CA ASP A 63 -1.59 -5.90 4.31
C ASP A 63 -0.87 -4.77 3.58
N ALA A 64 0.37 -4.98 3.12
CA ALA A 64 1.09 -4.02 2.29
C ALA A 64 0.33 -3.71 0.99
N ALA A 65 -0.19 -4.74 0.31
CA ALA A 65 -1.02 -4.57 -0.88
C ALA A 65 -2.28 -3.76 -0.60
N LYS A 66 -2.93 -4.00 0.55
CA LYS A 66 -4.10 -3.23 0.98
C LYS A 66 -3.74 -1.76 1.22
N VAL A 67 -2.64 -1.48 1.90
CA VAL A 67 -2.16 -0.11 2.15
C VAL A 67 -1.92 0.64 0.84
N LEU A 68 -1.24 0.00 -0.12
CA LEU A 68 -0.99 0.61 -1.42
C LEU A 68 -2.28 0.85 -2.21
N ARG A 69 -3.21 -0.11 -2.21
CA ARG A 69 -4.53 0.09 -2.84
C ARG A 69 -5.30 1.26 -2.25
N ASP A 70 -5.40 1.30 -0.93
CA ASP A 70 -6.15 2.34 -0.23
C ASP A 70 -5.53 3.73 -0.44
N TYR A 71 -4.20 3.82 -0.45
CA TYR A 71 -3.49 5.09 -0.56
C TYR A 71 -3.43 5.62 -1.99
N LEU A 72 -3.10 4.75 -2.95
CA LEU A 72 -2.95 5.10 -4.37
C LEU A 72 -4.28 5.02 -5.16
N GLY A 73 -5.37 4.63 -4.51
CA GLY A 73 -6.67 4.44 -5.17
C GLY A 73 -6.69 3.31 -6.19
N LEU A 74 -5.84 2.29 -6.01
CA LEU A 74 -5.70 1.17 -6.96
C LEU A 74 -6.79 0.12 -6.74
N SER A 75 -7.29 -0.43 -7.85
CA SER A 75 -8.19 -1.59 -7.81
C SER A 75 -7.44 -2.88 -7.44
N GLU A 76 -8.20 -3.92 -7.07
CA GLU A 76 -7.65 -5.27 -6.87
C GLU A 76 -6.99 -5.85 -8.13
N LYS A 77 -7.31 -5.36 -9.33
CA LYS A 77 -6.64 -5.81 -10.56
C LYS A 77 -5.29 -5.13 -10.77
N GLN A 78 -5.12 -3.93 -10.23
CA GLN A 78 -3.89 -3.15 -10.36
C GLN A 78 -2.88 -3.50 -9.29
N ALA A 79 -3.30 -3.82 -8.06
CA ALA A 79 -2.40 -4.28 -7.01
C ALA A 79 -2.96 -5.54 -6.32
N TYR A 80 -2.32 -6.70 -6.55
CA TYR A 80 -2.80 -8.00 -6.09
C TYR A 80 -1.68 -8.90 -5.58
N ILE A 81 -2.08 -9.90 -4.79
CA ILE A 81 -1.21 -11.00 -4.39
C ILE A 81 -1.40 -12.17 -5.35
N TYR A 82 -0.34 -12.51 -6.07
CA TYR A 82 -0.22 -13.75 -6.80
C TYR A 82 0.40 -14.82 -5.90
N LYS A 83 -0.20 -16.00 -5.84
CA LYS A 83 0.38 -17.16 -5.15
C LYS A 83 0.81 -18.19 -6.19
N SER A 84 2.09 -18.49 -6.23
CA SER A 84 2.65 -19.50 -7.12
C SER A 84 2.12 -20.89 -6.76
N GLN A 85 1.77 -21.68 -7.79
CA GLN A 85 1.28 -23.04 -7.62
C GLN A 85 2.42 -24.06 -7.42
N PHE A 86 3.66 -23.68 -7.71
CA PHE A 86 4.82 -24.58 -7.66
C PHE A 86 5.46 -24.62 -6.28
N ASP A 87 5.69 -23.46 -5.68
CA ASP A 87 6.39 -23.29 -4.40
C ASP A 87 5.49 -22.68 -3.30
N GLY A 88 4.29 -22.21 -3.65
CA GLY A 88 3.37 -21.57 -2.72
C GLY A 88 3.75 -20.15 -2.33
N ASN A 89 4.80 -19.57 -2.93
CA ASN A 89 5.28 -18.23 -2.59
C ASN A 89 4.26 -17.17 -3.00
N GLU A 90 4.07 -16.17 -2.13
CA GLU A 90 3.26 -15.00 -2.40
C GLU A 90 4.12 -13.88 -3.01
N THR A 91 3.59 -13.27 -4.07
CA THR A 91 4.16 -12.13 -4.78
C THR A 91 3.10 -11.04 -4.87
N LEU A 92 3.37 -9.88 -4.29
CA LEU A 92 2.67 -8.64 -4.60
C LEU A 92 3.06 -8.20 -6.01
N LYS A 93 2.06 -8.01 -6.87
CA LYS A 93 2.19 -7.40 -8.20
C LYS A 93 1.42 -6.09 -8.23
N ILE A 94 2.05 -5.05 -8.78
CA ILE A 94 1.46 -3.75 -9.06
C ILE A 94 1.62 -3.49 -10.56
N ARG A 95 0.52 -3.18 -11.25
CA ARG A 95 0.51 -2.98 -12.70
C ARG A 95 -0.27 -1.73 -13.06
N MET A 96 0.43 -0.78 -13.65
CA MET A 96 -0.07 0.48 -14.15
C MET A 96 0.51 0.74 -15.54
N GLU A 97 -0.04 1.71 -16.27
CA GLU A 97 0.45 2.06 -17.60
C GLU A 97 1.91 2.54 -17.57
N ALA A 98 2.27 3.34 -16.56
CA ALA A 98 3.60 3.93 -16.43
C ALA A 98 4.59 3.12 -15.60
N TYR A 99 4.13 2.07 -14.87
CA TYR A 99 5.02 1.27 -14.04
C TYR A 99 4.46 -0.12 -13.73
N GLU A 100 5.37 -1.07 -13.58
CA GLU A 100 5.09 -2.39 -13.02
C GLU A 100 6.06 -2.70 -11.88
N PHE A 101 5.55 -3.30 -10.81
CA PHE A 101 6.36 -3.86 -9.73
C PHE A 101 5.93 -5.28 -9.42
N GLU A 102 6.89 -6.13 -9.09
CA GLU A 102 6.65 -7.41 -8.48
C GLU A 102 7.63 -7.69 -7.36
N THR A 103 7.14 -8.41 -6.34
CA THR A 103 7.97 -8.84 -5.22
C THR A 103 8.43 -10.28 -5.35
N GLN A 104 9.65 -10.52 -4.90
CA GLN A 104 10.21 -11.85 -4.76
C GLN A 104 10.56 -12.09 -3.30
N SER A 105 10.05 -13.18 -2.73
CA SER A 105 10.41 -13.60 -1.38
C SER A 105 11.90 -13.90 -1.31
N LEU A 106 12.59 -13.36 -0.30
CA LEU A 106 13.96 -13.75 0.02
C LEU A 106 13.93 -14.85 1.08
N LYS A 107 14.99 -15.66 1.16
CA LYS A 107 15.08 -16.77 2.13
C LYS A 107 14.96 -16.31 3.59
N GLU A 108 15.14 -15.01 3.83
CA GLU A 108 14.90 -14.34 5.10
C GLU A 108 13.41 -13.96 5.17
N GLY A 109 12.60 -14.78 5.84
CA GLY A 109 11.13 -14.82 5.70
C GLY A 109 10.31 -13.55 5.95
N ASP A 110 10.93 -12.46 6.41
CA ASP A 110 10.29 -11.15 6.59
C ASP A 110 10.81 -10.10 5.58
N LYS A 111 11.51 -10.53 4.52
CA LYS A 111 12.12 -9.65 3.51
C LYS A 111 11.72 -10.05 2.11
N TRP A 112 11.29 -9.07 1.33
CA TRP A 112 10.95 -9.21 -0.09
C TRP A 112 11.78 -8.24 -0.92
N LEU A 113 12.24 -8.70 -2.07
CA LEU A 113 12.86 -7.87 -3.10
C LEU A 113 11.75 -7.32 -4.00
N PHE A 114 11.65 -6.00 -4.14
CA PHE A 114 10.88 -5.34 -5.18
C PHE A 114 11.72 -5.29 -6.47
N ASN A 115 11.13 -5.74 -7.56
CA ASN A 115 11.66 -5.58 -8.92
C ASN A 115 10.64 -4.77 -9.70
N GLY A 116 11.06 -3.67 -10.32
CA GLY A 116 10.16 -2.79 -11.05
C GLY A 116 10.74 -2.22 -12.33
N ALA A 117 9.83 -2.00 -13.27
CA ALA A 117 10.04 -1.23 -14.48
C ALA A 117 9.19 0.04 -14.35
N VAL A 118 9.82 1.20 -14.44
CA VAL A 118 9.18 2.51 -14.29
C VAL A 118 9.56 3.39 -15.48
N ALA A 119 8.57 3.92 -16.17
CA ALA A 119 8.76 4.89 -17.23
C ALA A 119 8.91 6.32 -16.68
N GLY A 120 9.70 7.14 -17.37
CA GLY A 120 9.89 8.56 -17.04
C GLY A 120 11.34 8.92 -16.71
N ASP A 121 11.56 10.20 -16.43
CA ASP A 121 12.84 10.70 -15.93
C ASP A 121 13.05 10.35 -14.45
N ILE A 122 14.28 10.54 -13.97
CA ILE A 122 14.69 10.22 -12.58
C ILE A 122 13.82 10.92 -11.54
N ASP A 123 13.42 12.18 -11.78
CA ASP A 123 12.62 12.93 -10.81
C ASP A 123 11.19 12.38 -10.73
N SER A 124 10.62 12.01 -11.88
CA SER A 124 9.32 11.33 -11.98
C SER A 124 9.35 9.95 -11.30
N ILE A 125 10.42 9.17 -11.53
CA ILE A 125 10.61 7.88 -10.87
C ILE A 125 10.69 8.06 -9.35
N LYS A 126 11.46 9.04 -8.86
CA LYS A 126 11.56 9.34 -7.42
C LYS A 126 10.23 9.77 -6.82
N ALA A 127 9.47 10.61 -7.52
CA ALA A 127 8.14 11.03 -7.08
C ALA A 127 7.19 9.82 -6.93
N LEU A 128 7.19 8.90 -7.90
CA LEU A 128 6.43 7.66 -7.82
C LEU A 128 6.89 6.78 -6.64
N LEU A 129 8.20 6.59 -6.48
CA LEU A 129 8.76 5.77 -5.41
C LEU A 129 8.39 6.31 -4.02
N LYS A 130 8.36 7.63 -3.88
CA LYS A 130 7.86 8.32 -2.69
C LYS A 130 6.40 7.97 -2.40
N GLU A 131 5.54 7.98 -3.41
CA GLU A 131 4.11 7.62 -3.24
C GLU A 131 3.90 6.17 -2.83
N ILE A 132 4.86 5.28 -3.12
CA ILE A 132 4.83 3.87 -2.71
C ILE A 132 5.45 3.69 -1.31
N CYS A 133 6.64 4.26 -1.06
CA CYS A 133 7.38 4.11 0.19
C CYS A 133 6.66 4.75 1.38
N ASP A 134 6.22 6.00 1.24
CA ASP A 134 5.66 6.77 2.36
C ASP A 134 4.47 6.08 3.05
N PRO A 135 3.42 5.60 2.34
CA PRO A 135 2.32 4.92 3.00
C PRO A 135 2.72 3.58 3.64
N LEU A 136 3.69 2.88 3.06
CA LEU A 136 4.23 1.65 3.66
C LEU A 136 5.00 1.97 4.95
N ASN A 137 5.91 2.94 4.89
CA ASN A 137 6.70 3.37 6.05
C ASN A 137 5.79 3.94 7.16
N ALA A 138 4.76 4.70 6.82
CA ALA A 138 3.75 5.20 7.77
C ALA A 138 2.94 4.09 8.45
N LYS A 139 2.86 2.89 7.85
CA LYS A 139 2.22 1.70 8.42
C LYS A 139 3.19 0.78 9.16
N GLY A 140 4.45 1.20 9.31
CA GLY A 140 5.48 0.47 10.05
C GLY A 140 6.21 -0.59 9.22
N TYR A 141 5.97 -0.66 7.91
CA TYR A 141 6.85 -1.40 7.01
C TYR A 141 8.16 -0.64 6.85
N LYS A 142 9.21 -1.33 6.38
CA LYS A 142 10.43 -0.66 5.91
C LYS A 142 10.57 -0.95 4.43
N ALA A 143 10.41 0.09 3.61
CA ALA A 143 10.59 0.01 2.17
C ALA A 143 11.72 0.94 1.75
N ASN A 144 12.58 0.49 0.83
CA ASN A 144 13.60 1.32 0.20
C ASN A 144 13.77 0.90 -1.26
N PHE A 145 14.19 1.83 -2.12
CA PHE A 145 14.39 1.58 -3.55
C PHE A 145 15.70 2.16 -4.06
N GLU A 146 16.22 1.56 -5.11
CA GLU A 146 17.40 1.91 -5.86
C GLU A 146 17.00 2.02 -7.34
N ILE A 147 17.50 3.05 -8.01
CA ILE A 147 17.21 3.38 -9.40
C ILE A 147 18.49 3.17 -10.20
N TYR A 148 18.36 2.48 -11.33
CA TYR A 148 19.43 2.12 -12.23
C TYR A 148 19.12 2.64 -13.65
N ASP A 149 20.16 2.88 -14.44
CA ASP A 149 20.02 3.23 -15.84
C ASP A 149 19.90 1.96 -16.73
N GLU A 150 19.84 2.16 -18.04
CA GLU A 150 19.78 1.07 -19.03
C GLU A 150 21.05 0.20 -19.08
N ASN A 151 22.18 0.70 -18.56
CA ASN A 151 23.45 -0.01 -18.45
C ASN A 151 23.60 -0.72 -17.08
N PHE A 152 22.57 -0.69 -16.24
CA PHE A 152 22.58 -1.15 -14.85
C PHE A 152 23.58 -0.40 -13.96
N GLU A 153 23.89 0.85 -14.29
CA GLU A 153 24.64 1.75 -13.42
C GLU A 153 23.70 2.36 -12.37
N PHE A 154 24.13 2.35 -11.11
CA PHE A 154 23.38 2.96 -10.02
C PHE A 154 23.27 4.48 -10.21
N ILE A 155 22.04 4.99 -10.19
CA ILE A 155 21.75 6.41 -10.32
C ILE A 155 21.48 7.05 -8.96
N SER A 156 20.57 6.45 -8.18
CA SER A 156 20.07 7.04 -6.94
C SER A 156 19.34 6.01 -6.08
N GLU A 157 19.17 6.33 -4.80
CA GLU A 157 18.30 5.59 -3.88
C GLU A 157 17.15 6.46 -3.35
N TYR A 158 16.09 5.82 -2.86
CA TYR A 158 14.97 6.42 -2.13
C TYR A 158 14.66 5.59 -0.87
N PRO A 159 14.75 6.18 0.34
CA PRO A 159 14.57 5.47 1.62
C PRO A 159 13.10 5.28 2.06
#